data_AF-A0A6A6SMW7-F1
#
_entry.id   AF-A0A6A6SMW7-F1
#
_cell.length_a   1.000
_cell.length_b   1.000
_cell.length_c   1.000
_cell.angle_alpha   90.00
_cell.angle_beta   90.00
_cell.angle_gamma   90.00
#
_symmetry.space_group_name_H-M   'P 1'
#
loop_
_entity.id
_entity.type
_entity.pdbx_description
1 polymer ?
#
loop_
_entity_poly.entity_id
_entity_poly.type
_entity_poly.pdbx_seq_one_letter_code
_entity_poly.pdbx_strand_id
1 'polypeptide(L)'
;DHIPASPIGLGILLSYTMYELSQCPDWQLALRKELLVVAEHSEQSLAHRLADLTVLDAVVTETMCTRAPCPGPFPRVVPDSDCQLVGKYDIPAGTIVSSSAWTLHFNPIPFPSPDE
;
A
#
# COMPACT_ATOMS: atom_id res chain seq x y z
N ASP A 1 -12.90 -15.42 -8.58
CA ASP A 1 -12.28 -15.15 -7.26
C ASP A 1 -11.90 -13.68 -6.99
N HIS A 2 -12.63 -12.69 -7.53
CA HIS A 2 -12.28 -11.26 -7.37
C HIS A 2 -13.16 -10.47 -6.38
N ILE A 3 -14.25 -11.07 -5.86
CA ILE A 3 -15.27 -10.34 -5.09
C ILE A 3 -15.06 -10.38 -3.56
N PRO A 4 -14.57 -11.45 -2.91
CA PRO A 4 -14.52 -11.49 -1.44
C PRO A 4 -13.26 -10.84 -0.82
N ALA A 5 -12.20 -10.57 -1.58
CA ALA A 5 -10.94 -10.07 -1.02
C ALA A 5 -10.92 -8.54 -0.75
N SER A 6 -11.80 -7.78 -1.42
CA SER A 6 -11.77 -6.31 -1.39
C SER A 6 -12.27 -5.67 -0.08
N PRO A 7 -13.38 -6.13 0.53
CA PRO A 7 -13.99 -5.39 1.64
C PRO A 7 -13.11 -5.32 2.90
N ILE A 8 -12.39 -6.40 3.23
CA ILE A 8 -11.56 -6.46 4.43
C ILE A 8 -10.32 -5.57 4.28
N GLY A 9 -9.63 -5.65 3.13
CA GLY A 9 -8.45 -4.82 2.87
C GLY A 9 -8.77 -3.32 2.87
N LEU A 10 -9.88 -2.94 2.22
CA LEU A 10 -10.32 -1.54 2.20
C LEU A 10 -10.73 -1.03 3.59
N GLY A 11 -11.46 -1.84 4.37
CA GLY A 11 -11.87 -1.47 5.72
C GLY A 11 -10.69 -1.28 6.66
N ILE A 12 -9.67 -2.14 6.57
CA ILE A 12 -8.41 -2.01 7.32
C ILE A 12 -7.68 -0.72 6.93
N LEU A 13 -7.51 -0.50 5.62
CA LEU A 13 -6.81 0.68 5.11
C LEU A 13 -7.46 1.98 5.58
N LEU A 14 -8.78 2.13 5.37
CA LEU A 14 -9.50 3.34 5.79
C LEU A 14 -9.42 3.58 7.30
N SER A 15 -9.54 2.50 8.09
CA SER A 15 -9.46 2.60 9.55
C SER A 15 -8.09 3.09 10.00
N TYR A 16 -7.02 2.56 9.41
CA TYR A 16 -5.67 2.99 9.72
C TYR A 16 -5.36 4.40 9.18
N THR A 17 -5.82 4.76 7.98
CA THR A 17 -5.65 6.13 7.47
C THR A 17 -6.28 7.13 8.42
N MET A 18 -7.49 6.86 8.93
CA MET A 18 -8.13 7.74 9.91
C MET A 18 -7.38 7.79 11.24
N TYR A 19 -6.83 6.66 11.68
CA TYR A 19 -5.98 6.59 12.88
C TYR A 19 -4.71 7.42 12.73
N GLU A 20 -3.91 7.22 11.67
CA GLU A 20 -2.66 7.95 11.45
C GLU A 20 -2.93 9.46 11.31
N LEU A 21 -3.96 9.86 10.57
CA LEU A 21 -4.36 11.27 10.46
C LEU A 21 -4.83 11.87 11.80
N SER A 22 -5.35 11.07 12.73
CA SER A 22 -5.71 11.54 14.07
C SER A 22 -4.48 11.79 14.96
N GLN A 23 -3.39 11.06 14.71
CA GLN A 23 -2.12 11.20 15.41
C GLN A 23 -1.24 12.30 14.81
N CYS A 24 -1.44 12.64 13.53
CA CYS A 24 -0.67 13.64 12.79
C CYS A 24 -1.55 14.83 12.30
N PRO A 25 -1.88 15.81 13.17
CA PRO A 25 -2.76 16.93 12.82
C PRO A 25 -2.28 17.79 11.65
N ASP A 26 -0.96 17.92 11.46
CA ASP A 26 -0.37 18.73 10.38
C ASP A 26 -0.71 18.13 9.00
N TRP A 27 -0.53 16.83 8.85
CA TRP A 27 -0.91 16.09 7.63
C TRP A 27 -2.43 16.09 7.42
N GLN A 28 -3.19 15.98 8.49
CA GLN A 28 -4.65 16.09 8.42
C GLN A 28 -5.11 17.47 7.91
N LEU A 29 -4.48 18.55 8.37
CA LEU A 29 -4.76 19.90 7.90
C LEU A 29 -4.34 20.09 6.44
N ALA A 30 -3.15 19.59 6.07
CA ALA A 30 -2.65 19.64 4.70
C ALA A 30 -3.59 18.91 3.73
N LEU A 31 -4.02 17.69 4.09
CA LEU A 31 -4.97 16.91 3.29
C LEU A 31 -6.32 17.63 3.15
N ARG A 32 -6.87 18.16 4.25
CA ARG A 32 -8.12 18.95 4.17
C ARG A 32 -7.99 20.15 3.26
N LYS A 33 -6.88 20.88 3.34
CA LYS A 33 -6.61 22.04 2.49
C LYS A 33 -6.55 21.65 1.01
N GLU A 34 -5.88 20.54 0.68
CA GLU A 34 -5.81 20.03 -0.69
C GLU A 34 -7.20 19.58 -1.21
N LEU A 35 -7.96 18.84 -0.39
CA LEU A 35 -9.29 18.36 -0.76
C LEU A 35 -10.33 19.48 -0.95
N LEU A 36 -10.16 20.64 -0.30
CA LEU A 36 -11.04 21.79 -0.53
C LEU A 36 -10.98 22.32 -1.97
N VAL A 37 -9.86 22.15 -2.68
CA VAL A 37 -9.74 22.48 -4.12
C VAL A 37 -10.66 21.59 -4.96
N VAL A 38 -10.95 20.37 -4.47
CA VAL A 38 -11.86 19.43 -5.14
C VAL A 38 -13.34 19.73 -4.84
N ALA A 39 -13.64 20.62 -3.89
CA ALA A 39 -15.03 20.98 -3.56
C ALA A 39 -15.69 21.89 -4.61
N GLU A 40 -14.90 22.54 -5.47
CA GLU A 40 -15.43 23.40 -6.53
C GLU A 40 -16.06 22.59 -7.67
N HIS A 41 -17.03 23.19 -8.36
CA HIS A 41 -17.66 22.56 -9.52
C HIS A 41 -16.66 22.47 -10.68
N SER A 42 -16.58 21.32 -11.33
CA SER A 42 -15.69 21.07 -12.46
C SER A 42 -16.36 20.13 -13.45
N GLU A 43 -16.09 20.34 -14.74
CA GLU A 43 -16.48 19.47 -15.85
C GLU A 43 -15.68 18.15 -15.85
N GLN A 44 -14.55 18.10 -15.12
CA GLN A 44 -13.74 16.89 -14.98
C GLN A 44 -14.34 15.94 -13.95
N SER A 45 -14.23 14.63 -14.21
CA SER A 45 -14.69 13.63 -13.25
C SER A 45 -13.87 13.67 -11.95
N LEU A 46 -14.51 13.31 -10.84
CA LEU A 46 -13.87 13.27 -9.52
C LEU A 46 -12.59 12.42 -9.52
N ALA A 47 -12.59 11.28 -10.21
CA ALA A 47 -11.43 10.40 -10.28
C ALA A 47 -10.19 11.09 -10.87
N HIS A 48 -10.35 11.86 -11.96
CA HIS A 48 -9.24 12.60 -12.54
C HIS A 48 -8.76 13.71 -11.61
N ARG A 49 -9.69 14.40 -10.94
CA ARG A 49 -9.35 15.48 -10.00
C ARG A 49 -8.60 14.97 -8.77
N LEU A 50 -8.89 13.76 -8.32
CA LEU A 50 -8.20 13.12 -7.20
C LEU A 50 -6.82 12.56 -7.60
N ALA A 51 -6.63 12.17 -8.86
CA ALA A 51 -5.38 11.57 -9.33
C ALA A 51 -4.17 12.51 -9.24
N ASP A 52 -4.41 13.83 -9.33
CA ASP A 52 -3.35 14.84 -9.28
C ASP A 52 -3.06 15.36 -7.85
N LEU A 53 -3.76 14.84 -6.84
CA LEU A 53 -3.64 15.29 -5.45
C LEU A 53 -2.47 14.62 -4.74
N THR A 54 -1.36 15.34 -4.63
CA THR A 54 -0.11 14.85 -4.06
C THR A 54 -0.18 14.52 -2.57
N VAL A 55 -0.92 15.27 -1.75
CA VAL A 55 -1.04 15.00 -0.32
C VAL A 55 -1.94 13.79 -0.10
N LEU A 56 -3.04 13.67 -0.85
CA LEU A 56 -3.88 12.49 -0.84
C LEU A 56 -3.10 11.23 -1.22
N ASP A 57 -2.34 11.28 -2.31
CA ASP A 57 -1.51 10.15 -2.76
C ASP A 57 -0.46 9.76 -1.71
N ALA A 58 0.22 10.74 -1.13
CA ALA A 58 1.18 10.52 -0.06
C ALA A 58 0.53 9.86 1.17
N VAL A 59 -0.61 10.37 1.65
CA VAL A 59 -1.31 9.80 2.83
C VAL A 59 -1.76 8.36 2.59
N VAL A 60 -2.33 8.08 1.42
CA VAL A 60 -2.81 6.72 1.09
C VAL A 60 -1.63 5.77 0.94
N THR A 61 -0.58 6.19 0.21
CA THR A 61 0.63 5.38 0.00
C THR A 61 1.35 5.10 1.31
N GLU A 62 1.54 6.11 2.16
CA GLU A 62 2.21 5.95 3.45
C GLU A 62 1.43 5.02 4.37
N THR A 63 0.09 5.13 4.39
CA THR A 63 -0.74 4.18 5.15
C THR A 63 -0.59 2.76 4.61
N MET A 64 -0.54 2.57 3.28
CA MET A 64 -0.32 1.23 2.71
C MET A 64 1.08 0.68 2.99
N CYS A 65 2.08 1.54 3.12
CA CYS A 65 3.44 1.16 3.49
C CYS A 65 3.50 0.66 4.94
N THR A 66 3.04 1.48 5.88
CA THR A 66 3.12 1.22 7.34
C THR A 66 2.06 0.23 7.84
N ARG A 67 0.88 0.20 7.20
CA ARG A 67 -0.30 -0.58 7.61
C ARG A 67 -0.84 -1.44 6.48
N ALA A 68 0.08 -2.09 5.75
CA ALA A 68 -0.22 -2.91 4.58
C ALA A 68 -1.50 -3.76 4.78
N PRO A 69 -2.58 -3.50 4.03
CA PRO A 69 -3.87 -4.18 4.21
C PRO A 69 -3.84 -5.57 3.55
N CYS A 70 -2.89 -6.39 3.97
CA CYS A 70 -2.61 -7.69 3.38
C CYS A 70 -2.92 -8.81 4.40
N PRO A 71 -3.67 -9.86 4.03
CA PRO A 71 -4.03 -10.93 4.96
C PRO A 71 -2.85 -11.84 5.35
N GLY A 72 -1.70 -11.73 4.69
CA GLY A 72 -0.51 -12.54 4.95
C GLY A 72 0.51 -12.45 3.82
N PRO A 73 1.65 -13.16 3.91
CA PRO A 73 2.64 -13.15 2.84
C PRO A 73 2.05 -13.74 1.56
N PHE A 74 2.51 -13.30 0.40
CA PHE A 74 1.99 -13.69 -0.91
C PHE A 74 2.73 -14.95 -1.42
N PRO A 75 2.11 -16.15 -1.38
CA PRO A 75 2.77 -17.37 -1.82
C PRO A 75 2.82 -17.47 -3.35
N ARG A 76 3.90 -18.06 -3.85
CA ARG A 76 4.11 -18.49 -5.23
C ARG A 76 4.71 -19.90 -5.20
N VAL A 77 4.39 -20.70 -6.20
CA VAL A 77 4.93 -22.07 -6.34
C VAL A 77 5.93 -22.05 -7.47
N VAL A 78 7.13 -22.60 -7.25
CA VAL A 78 8.12 -22.78 -8.30
C VAL A 78 7.55 -23.73 -9.36
N PRO A 79 7.57 -23.36 -10.66
CA PRO A 79 7.11 -24.22 -11.75
C PRO A 79 7.81 -25.59 -11.78
N ASP A 80 7.35 -26.49 -12.65
CA ASP A 80 7.85 -27.88 -12.74
C ASP A 80 9.33 -28.00 -13.14
N SER A 81 10.00 -26.90 -13.44
CA SER A 81 11.45 -26.82 -13.63
C SER A 81 12.10 -26.06 -12.49
N ASP A 82 13.21 -26.59 -11.98
CA ASP A 82 14.07 -25.90 -11.02
C ASP A 82 14.44 -24.49 -11.53
N CYS A 83 14.50 -23.52 -10.62
CA CYS A 83 14.80 -22.13 -10.96
C CYS A 83 15.89 -21.55 -10.07
N GLN A 84 16.56 -20.50 -10.55
CA GLN A 84 17.53 -19.75 -9.74
C GLN A 84 16.95 -18.43 -9.26
N LEU A 85 16.93 -18.24 -7.95
CA LEU A 85 16.59 -16.96 -7.33
C LEU A 85 17.84 -16.05 -7.31
N VAL A 86 17.72 -14.86 -7.90
CA VAL A 86 18.80 -13.87 -8.07
C VAL A 86 20.05 -14.45 -8.76
N GLY A 87 19.89 -15.51 -9.56
CA GLY A 87 21.01 -16.19 -10.23
C GLY A 87 22.03 -16.84 -9.27
N LYS A 88 21.64 -17.09 -8.02
CA LYS A 88 22.56 -17.56 -6.96
C LYS A 88 22.03 -18.73 -6.14
N TYR A 89 20.71 -18.85 -6.00
CA TYR A 89 20.09 -19.88 -5.16
C TYR A 89 19.23 -20.78 -6.02
N ASP A 90 19.61 -22.06 -6.14
CA ASP A 90 18.79 -23.07 -6.81
C ASP A 90 17.57 -23.41 -5.92
N ILE A 91 16.37 -23.29 -6.50
CA ILE A 91 15.11 -23.59 -5.83
C ILE A 91 14.42 -24.74 -6.56
N PRO A 92 14.18 -25.87 -5.89
CA PRO A 92 13.51 -27.02 -6.48
C PRO A 92 12.08 -26.71 -6.94
N ALA A 93 11.64 -27.39 -8.01
CA ALA A 93 10.26 -27.41 -8.46
C ALA A 93 9.28 -27.73 -7.31
N GLY A 94 8.12 -27.07 -7.31
CA GLY A 94 7.09 -27.24 -6.27
C GLY A 94 7.38 -26.54 -4.93
N THR A 95 8.53 -25.89 -4.76
CA THR A 95 8.81 -25.08 -3.57
C THR A 95 7.85 -23.90 -3.47
N ILE A 96 7.29 -23.66 -2.28
CA ILE A 96 6.50 -22.45 -2.00
C ILE A 96 7.44 -21.33 -1.56
N VAL A 97 7.49 -20.26 -2.34
CA VAL A 97 8.22 -19.04 -2.04
C VAL A 97 7.21 -17.93 -1.74
N SER A 98 7.36 -17.27 -0.60
CA SER A 98 6.43 -16.22 -0.19
C SER A 98 7.16 -14.89 0.02
N SER A 99 6.53 -13.79 -0.37
CA SER A 99 7.02 -12.43 -0.11
C SER A 99 6.10 -11.72 0.87
N SER A 100 6.67 -11.02 1.86
CA SER A 100 5.93 -10.24 2.85
C SER A 100 6.01 -8.75 2.52
N ALA A 101 4.86 -8.10 2.31
CA ALA A 101 4.80 -6.65 2.14
C ALA A 101 5.39 -5.93 3.36
N TRP A 102 5.09 -6.42 4.57
CA TRP A 102 5.64 -5.88 5.81
C TRP A 102 7.17 -5.85 5.80
N THR A 103 7.83 -6.97 5.48
CA THR A 103 9.30 -7.04 5.44
C THR A 103 9.90 -6.11 4.39
N LEU A 104 9.21 -5.88 3.28
CA LEU A 104 9.66 -4.97 2.22
C LEU A 104 9.50 -3.51 2.62
N HIS A 105 8.38 -3.15 3.24
CA HIS A 105 8.07 -1.78 3.64
C HIS A 105 8.84 -1.34 4.89
N PHE A 106 9.22 -2.26 5.78
CA PHE A 106 10.08 -1.99 6.92
C PHE A 106 11.58 -2.16 6.62
N ASN A 107 11.96 -2.18 5.34
CA ASN A 107 13.36 -2.19 4.94
C ASN A 107 13.94 -0.76 5.03
N PRO A 108 14.96 -0.51 5.86
CA PRO A 108 15.53 0.82 6.06
C PRO A 108 16.28 1.37 4.84
N ILE A 109 16.59 0.51 3.84
CA ILE A 109 17.30 0.92 2.63
C ILE A 109 16.42 1.85 1.75
N PRO A 110 15.20 1.46 1.35
CA PRO A 110 14.25 2.35 0.69
C PRO A 110 13.47 3.27 1.64
N PHE A 111 13.25 2.88 2.90
CA PHE A 111 12.45 3.62 3.87
C PHE A 111 13.26 3.91 5.15
N PRO A 112 14.00 5.03 5.22
CA PRO A 112 14.97 5.28 6.30
C PRO A 112 14.37 5.29 7.72
N SER A 113 13.11 5.70 7.87
CA SER A 113 12.36 5.70 9.12
C SER A 113 11.01 4.98 8.92
N PRO A 114 10.97 3.63 8.88
CA PRO A 114 9.74 2.91 8.57
C PRO A 114 8.75 2.82 9.75
N ASP A 115 9.20 3.20 10.95
CA ASP A 115 8.41 3.21 12.18
C ASP A 115 7.84 4.61 12.51
N GLU A 116 8.18 5.64 11.73
CA GLU A 116 7.80 7.05 11.96
C GLU A 116 6.76 7.56 10.97
#